data_AF-Q0DVR2-F1
#
_entry.id   AF-Q0DVR2-F1
#
_cell.length_a   1.000
_cell.length_b   1.000
_cell.length_c   1.000
_cell.angle_alpha   90.00
_cell.angle_beta   90.00
_cell.angle_gamma   90.00
#
_symmetry.space_group_name_H-M   'P 1'
#
loop_
_entity.id
_entity.type
_entity.pdbx_description
1 polymer ?
#
loop_
_entity_poly.entity_id
_entity_poly.type
_entity_poly.pdbx_seq_one_letter_code
_entity_poly.pdbx_strand_id
1 'polypeptide(L)'
;MGAGVSDLAAGMEAVGKVAGGAGLGELPELCAAEVLLHLDAPEICRLARLNRAFRGAAAADFVWEAKLPENYGYLLDFVDGAMEGGGGGRERSVMGKKEVYARLAKAVPFDGGKKELWLEKSKGGVCIALSSKSLVITGIDDRRYWSHMPTTESRFHSVAYLQQIWWFEVVGELEFCFPAGTYSLYFRLHLGKASTRFGRRVCSSEQIHGWDKKPVRFQLSTSDGQHALSQCYLDEPGSWILYHVGDFVASTTEQPIKLKFSLAQIDCTHTKGGLCVDSVLIYPKGFQQEKVISSQK
;
A
#
# COMPACT_ATOMS: atom_id res chain seq x y z
N MET A 1 71.46 -56.25 -25.80
CA MET A 1 72.40 -55.37 -25.09
C MET A 1 71.59 -54.41 -24.23
N GLY A 2 71.92 -54.31 -22.93
CA GLY A 2 71.41 -53.33 -21.94
C GLY A 2 70.08 -53.69 -21.29
N ALA A 3 70.05 -54.38 -20.13
CA ALA A 3 70.07 -53.83 -18.75
C ALA A 3 68.75 -53.11 -18.39
N GLY A 4 67.85 -53.67 -17.56
CA GLY A 4 67.93 -53.73 -16.08
C GLY A 4 67.51 -52.36 -15.50
N VAL A 5 66.56 -52.16 -14.57
CA VAL A 5 66.25 -52.88 -13.33
C VAL A 5 64.85 -52.45 -12.85
N SER A 6 64.14 -53.32 -12.15
CA SER A 6 63.00 -52.99 -11.26
C SER A 6 63.47 -52.18 -10.05
N ASP A 7 62.65 -51.30 -9.47
CA ASP A 7 62.09 -51.53 -8.13
C ASP A 7 61.07 -50.47 -7.64
N LEU A 8 60.23 -50.94 -6.72
CA LEU A 8 59.11 -50.29 -6.05
C LEU A 8 59.50 -49.10 -5.17
N ALA A 9 58.66 -48.05 -5.14
CA ALA A 9 58.48 -47.24 -3.94
C ALA A 9 57.04 -46.67 -3.91
N ALA A 10 56.29 -47.14 -2.92
CA ALA A 10 55.06 -46.52 -2.47
C ALA A 10 55.31 -45.06 -2.06
N GLY A 11 54.43 -44.17 -2.50
CA GLY A 11 54.50 -42.74 -2.19
C GLY A 11 53.11 -42.15 -2.22
N MET A 12 52.46 -42.21 -1.07
CA MET A 12 51.21 -41.55 -0.72
C MET A 12 51.28 -40.05 -1.06
N GLU A 13 50.54 -39.59 -2.06
CA GLU A 13 50.04 -38.22 -2.07
C GLU A 13 48.56 -38.22 -2.39
N ALA A 14 47.79 -38.13 -1.31
CA ALA A 14 46.44 -37.65 -1.33
C ALA A 14 46.41 -36.35 -2.14
N VAL A 15 45.88 -36.42 -3.36
CA VAL A 15 45.47 -35.23 -4.09
C VAL A 15 44.41 -34.60 -3.22
N GLY A 16 44.82 -33.53 -2.54
CA GLY A 16 44.02 -32.77 -1.61
C GLY A 16 42.67 -32.51 -2.26
N LYS A 17 41.63 -33.00 -1.61
CA LYS A 17 40.27 -32.50 -1.79
C LYS A 17 40.41 -30.99 -1.64
N VAL A 18 40.38 -30.26 -2.76
CA VAL A 18 40.25 -28.81 -2.74
C VAL A 18 39.07 -28.58 -1.81
N ALA A 19 39.33 -27.99 -0.65
CA ALA A 19 38.30 -27.60 0.27
C ALA A 19 37.41 -26.65 -0.54
N GLY A 20 36.31 -27.17 -1.07
CA GLY A 20 35.33 -26.40 -1.79
C GLY A 20 34.94 -25.28 -0.85
N GLY A 21 35.31 -24.05 -1.21
CA GLY A 21 35.11 -22.90 -0.33
C GLY A 21 33.68 -22.92 0.17
N ALA A 22 33.50 -22.75 1.48
CA ALA A 22 32.19 -22.79 2.12
C ALA A 22 31.24 -21.83 1.40
N GLY A 23 30.40 -22.38 0.53
CA GLY A 23 29.44 -21.60 -0.25
C GLY A 23 28.27 -21.19 0.64
N LEU A 24 27.55 -20.14 0.24
CA LEU A 24 26.35 -19.67 0.96
C LEU A 24 25.27 -20.77 1.14
N GLY A 25 25.34 -21.86 0.37
CA GLY A 25 24.43 -23.00 0.51
C GLY A 25 24.73 -23.95 1.68
N GLU A 26 25.94 -23.87 2.26
CA GLU A 26 26.37 -24.69 3.41
C GLU A 26 26.17 -23.95 4.75
N LEU A 27 25.60 -22.74 4.72
CA LEU A 27 25.33 -21.95 5.91
C LEU A 27 24.23 -22.63 6.77
N PRO A 28 24.39 -22.75 8.10
CA PRO A 28 23.31 -23.21 8.96
C PRO A 28 22.05 -22.36 8.80
N GLU A 29 20.87 -22.98 8.81
CA GLU A 29 19.60 -22.31 8.57
C GLU A 29 19.35 -21.16 9.55
N LEU A 30 19.80 -21.28 10.81
CA LEU A 30 19.70 -20.22 11.81
C LEU A 30 20.53 -18.98 11.43
N CYS A 31 21.75 -19.17 10.91
CA CYS A 31 22.57 -18.05 10.43
C CYS A 31 21.96 -17.40 9.18
N ALA A 32 21.40 -18.22 8.28
CA ALA A 32 20.68 -17.70 7.11
C ALA A 32 19.45 -16.89 7.54
N ALA A 33 18.69 -17.38 8.53
CA ALA A 33 17.50 -16.71 9.04
C ALA A 33 17.83 -15.34 9.66
N GLU A 34 18.97 -15.21 10.33
CA GLU A 34 19.39 -13.93 10.90
C GLU A 34 19.67 -12.88 9.83
N VAL A 35 20.23 -13.29 8.70
CA VAL A 35 20.32 -12.42 7.52
C VAL A 35 18.93 -12.04 7.02
N LEU A 36 18.00 -12.99 6.94
CA LEU A 36 16.62 -12.74 6.47
C LEU A 36 15.84 -11.78 7.38
N LEU A 37 16.09 -11.76 8.69
CA LEU A 37 15.44 -10.82 9.61
C LEU A 37 15.75 -9.35 9.30
N HIS A 38 16.85 -9.06 8.63
CA HIS A 38 17.20 -7.70 8.20
C HIS A 38 16.67 -7.32 6.81
N LEU A 39 16.00 -8.24 6.12
CA LEU A 39 15.53 -8.04 4.75
C LEU A 39 14.03 -7.83 4.67
N ASP A 40 13.59 -7.24 3.57
CA ASP A 40 12.17 -7.07 3.28
C ASP A 40 11.54 -8.36 2.71
N ALA A 41 10.20 -8.48 2.74
CA ALA A 41 9.56 -9.73 2.29
C ALA A 41 9.87 -10.09 0.81
N PRO A 42 9.89 -9.13 -0.14
CA PRO A 42 10.37 -9.37 -1.50
C PRO A 42 11.80 -9.91 -1.57
N GLU A 43 12.73 -9.37 -0.80
CA GLU A 43 14.13 -9.79 -0.73
C GLU A 43 14.26 -11.19 -0.13
N ILE A 44 13.53 -11.50 0.93
CA ILE A 44 13.45 -12.85 1.51
C ILE A 44 13.01 -13.84 0.43
N CYS A 45 11.96 -13.51 -0.33
CA CYS A 45 11.48 -14.36 -1.43
C CYS A 45 12.52 -14.53 -2.54
N ARG A 46 13.33 -13.52 -2.83
CA ARG A 46 14.42 -13.61 -3.82
C ARG A 46 15.55 -14.51 -3.30
N LEU A 47 16.01 -14.32 -2.06
CA LEU A 47 17.09 -15.13 -1.47
C LEU A 47 16.69 -16.60 -1.29
N ALA A 48 15.44 -16.87 -0.92
CA ALA A 48 14.91 -18.23 -0.79
C ALA A 48 15.02 -19.06 -2.08
N ARG A 49 15.18 -18.41 -3.24
CA ARG A 49 15.35 -19.07 -4.54
C ARG A 49 16.80 -19.42 -4.86
N LEU A 50 17.77 -18.85 -4.15
CA LEU A 50 19.19 -18.97 -4.49
C LEU A 50 19.80 -20.29 -4.02
N ASN A 51 19.48 -20.74 -2.81
CA ASN A 51 20.02 -21.99 -2.27
C ASN A 51 19.08 -22.64 -1.23
N ARG A 52 19.44 -23.85 -0.78
CA ARG A 52 18.64 -24.63 0.17
C ARG A 52 18.60 -24.00 1.57
N ALA A 53 19.72 -23.46 2.06
CA ALA A 53 19.80 -22.84 3.39
C ALA A 53 18.83 -21.64 3.51
N PHE A 54 18.85 -20.70 2.57
CA PHE A 54 17.90 -19.58 2.56
C PHE A 54 16.47 -20.04 2.30
N ARG A 55 16.25 -21.11 1.53
CA ARG A 55 14.91 -21.66 1.33
C ARG A 55 14.32 -22.21 2.63
N GLY A 56 15.10 -22.98 3.38
CA GLY A 56 14.71 -23.51 4.69
C GLY A 56 14.46 -22.39 5.69
N ALA A 57 15.40 -21.47 5.80
CA ALA A 57 15.29 -20.29 6.67
C ALA A 57 14.05 -19.43 6.35
N ALA A 58 13.76 -19.19 5.07
CA ALA A 58 12.59 -18.42 4.64
C ALA A 58 11.24 -19.16 4.81
N ALA A 59 11.25 -20.43 5.23
CA ALA A 59 10.05 -21.16 5.60
C ALA A 59 9.75 -21.08 7.11
N ALA A 60 10.69 -20.59 7.92
CA ALA A 60 10.53 -20.52 9.37
C ALA A 60 9.57 -19.38 9.79
N ASP A 61 8.68 -19.67 10.74
CA ASP A 61 7.62 -18.74 11.14
C ASP A 61 8.15 -17.47 11.80
N PHE A 62 9.21 -17.56 12.62
CA PHE A 62 9.77 -16.39 13.30
C PHE A 62 10.30 -15.32 12.33
N VAL A 63 10.76 -15.73 11.14
CA VAL A 63 11.22 -14.79 10.09
C VAL A 63 10.06 -13.92 9.61
N TRP A 64 8.87 -14.52 9.44
CA TRP A 64 7.68 -13.82 8.95
C TRP A 64 6.91 -13.12 10.07
N GLU A 65 6.96 -13.65 11.30
CA GLU A 65 6.43 -12.98 12.49
C GLU A 65 7.10 -11.62 12.70
N ALA A 66 8.41 -11.52 12.51
CA ALA A 66 9.14 -10.26 12.54
C ALA A 66 8.76 -9.26 11.43
N LYS A 67 8.01 -9.69 10.39
CA LYS A 67 7.53 -8.84 9.30
C LYS A 67 6.06 -8.49 9.42
N LEU A 68 5.32 -9.17 10.30
CA LEU A 68 3.91 -8.92 10.52
C LEU A 68 3.72 -7.75 11.50
N PRO A 69 2.69 -6.91 11.31
CA PRO A 69 2.30 -5.94 12.32
C PRO A 69 1.96 -6.62 13.64
N GLU A 70 2.24 -5.99 14.77
CA GLU A 70 1.93 -6.56 16.10
C GLU A 70 0.46 -6.98 16.26
N ASN A 71 -0.46 -6.28 15.59
CA ASN A 71 -1.89 -6.56 15.61
C ASN A 71 -2.37 -7.47 14.46
N TYR A 72 -1.49 -8.27 13.85
CA TYR A 72 -1.87 -9.15 12.73
C TYR A 72 -3.01 -10.12 13.06
N GLY A 73 -3.18 -10.50 14.33
CA GLY A 73 -4.32 -11.32 14.78
C GLY A 73 -5.66 -10.62 14.52
N TYR A 74 -5.79 -9.36 14.94
CA TYR A 74 -6.95 -8.53 14.63
C TYR A 74 -7.13 -8.35 13.11
N LEU A 75 -6.05 -8.11 12.37
CA LEU A 75 -6.12 -7.94 10.91
C LEU A 75 -6.64 -9.21 10.22
N LEU A 76 -6.25 -10.39 10.69
CA LEU A 76 -6.76 -11.66 10.19
C LEU A 76 -8.25 -11.81 10.47
N ASP A 77 -8.67 -11.59 11.73
CA ASP A 77 -10.08 -11.68 12.11
C ASP A 77 -10.95 -10.68 11.33
N PHE A 78 -10.43 -9.46 11.12
CA PHE A 78 -11.06 -8.42 10.30
C PHE A 78 -11.21 -8.86 8.83
N VAL A 79 -10.15 -9.44 8.24
CA VAL A 79 -10.16 -9.91 6.84
C VAL A 79 -11.07 -11.12 6.67
N ASP A 80 -11.10 -12.03 7.64
CA ASP A 80 -12.02 -13.18 7.65
C ASP A 80 -13.47 -12.71 7.69
N GLY A 81 -13.81 -11.79 8.59
CA GLY A 81 -15.15 -11.20 8.65
C GLY A 81 -15.54 -10.40 7.40
N ALA A 82 -14.58 -9.74 6.73
CA ALA A 82 -14.83 -9.00 5.51
C ALA A 82 -15.13 -9.90 4.29
N MET A 83 -14.60 -11.13 4.27
CA MET A 83 -14.88 -12.11 3.20
C MET A 83 -16.15 -12.92 3.47
N GLU A 84 -16.58 -13.06 4.72
CA GLU A 84 -17.73 -13.89 5.12
C GLU A 84 -19.09 -13.18 4.95
N GLY A 85 -19.41 -12.82 3.71
CA GLY A 85 -20.79 -12.63 3.24
C GLY A 85 -21.52 -13.97 2.98
N GLY A 86 -20.97 -15.10 3.39
CA GLY A 86 -21.51 -16.44 3.19
C GLY A 86 -20.89 -17.41 4.18
N GLY A 87 -21.70 -17.94 5.10
CA GLY A 87 -21.26 -18.67 6.28
C GLY A 87 -20.39 -19.89 6.00
N GLY A 88 -19.51 -20.15 6.95
CA GLY A 88 -18.76 -21.39 7.02
C GLY A 88 -17.46 -21.18 7.76
N GLY A 89 -17.52 -21.28 9.10
CA GLY A 89 -16.36 -21.27 9.96
C GLY A 89 -15.32 -22.23 9.41
N ARG A 90 -14.31 -21.67 8.74
CA ARG A 90 -13.19 -22.44 8.24
C ARG A 90 -12.39 -22.76 9.48
N GLU A 91 -12.38 -24.04 9.82
CA GLU A 91 -11.46 -24.63 10.79
C GLU A 91 -10.11 -23.93 10.61
N ARG A 92 -9.65 -23.21 11.64
CA ARG A 92 -8.37 -22.49 11.63
C ARG A 92 -7.26 -23.53 11.48
N SER A 93 -7.05 -24.02 10.25
CA SER A 93 -5.84 -24.74 9.91
C SER A 93 -4.71 -23.81 10.32
N VAL A 94 -3.78 -24.31 11.12
CA VAL A 94 -2.65 -23.53 11.61
C VAL A 94 -1.89 -23.00 10.40
N MET A 95 -2.23 -21.78 10.00
CA MET A 95 -1.66 -21.11 8.85
C MET A 95 -0.27 -20.64 9.27
N GLY A 96 0.76 -21.01 8.52
CA GLY A 96 2.10 -20.51 8.77
C GLY A 96 2.13 -18.98 8.64
N LYS A 97 3.02 -18.31 9.38
CA LYS A 97 3.14 -16.84 9.40
C LYS A 97 3.44 -16.27 8.02
N LYS A 98 4.15 -17.02 7.18
CA LYS A 98 4.37 -16.71 5.77
C LYS A 98 3.07 -16.58 4.97
N GLU A 99 2.15 -17.51 5.17
CA GLU A 99 0.88 -17.52 4.46
C GLU A 99 -0.04 -16.41 4.97
N VAL A 100 -0.03 -16.15 6.29
CA VAL A 100 -0.67 -14.98 6.90
C VAL A 100 -0.19 -13.69 6.23
N TYR A 101 1.13 -13.49 6.14
CA TYR A 101 1.71 -12.33 5.49
C TYR A 101 1.29 -12.24 4.01
N ALA A 102 1.39 -13.34 3.27
CA ALA A 102 1.01 -13.39 1.86
C ALA A 102 -0.48 -13.08 1.63
N ARG A 103 -1.35 -13.44 2.57
CA ARG A 103 -2.77 -13.12 2.55
C ARG A 103 -3.00 -11.64 2.80
N LEU A 104 -2.42 -11.08 3.85
CA LEU A 104 -2.57 -9.68 4.22
C LEU A 104 -1.88 -8.72 3.22
N ALA A 105 -0.85 -9.17 2.50
CA ALA A 105 -0.19 -8.40 1.45
C ALA A 105 -1.01 -8.28 0.15
N LYS A 106 -2.10 -9.04 0.01
CA LYS A 106 -3.08 -8.86 -1.08
C LYS A 106 -4.13 -7.85 -0.66
N ALA A 107 -4.65 -7.10 -1.62
CA ALA A 107 -5.77 -6.20 -1.37
C ALA A 107 -7.00 -6.99 -0.96
N VAL A 108 -7.52 -6.70 0.23
CA VAL A 108 -8.75 -7.26 0.77
C VAL A 108 -9.83 -6.19 0.70
N PRO A 109 -10.88 -6.36 -0.12
CA PRO A 109 -12.01 -5.46 -0.14
C PRO A 109 -12.85 -5.63 1.13
N PHE A 110 -13.40 -4.54 1.64
CA PHE A 110 -14.39 -4.52 2.70
C PHE A 110 -15.40 -3.40 2.47
N ASP A 111 -16.44 -3.31 3.30
CA ASP A 111 -17.52 -2.32 3.15
C ASP A 111 -18.17 -2.35 1.75
N GLY A 112 -18.55 -3.56 1.32
CA GLY A 112 -19.11 -3.79 -0.02
C GLY A 112 -18.14 -3.48 -1.17
N GLY A 113 -16.83 -3.60 -0.93
CA GLY A 113 -15.79 -3.32 -1.92
C GLY A 113 -15.52 -1.83 -2.16
N LYS A 114 -16.06 -0.95 -1.32
CA LYS A 114 -15.80 0.49 -1.39
C LYS A 114 -14.50 0.89 -0.70
N LYS A 115 -13.93 -0.01 0.09
CA LYS A 115 -12.66 0.16 0.80
C LYS A 115 -11.79 -1.06 0.59
N GLU A 116 -10.48 -0.89 0.64
CA GLU A 116 -9.50 -1.98 0.54
C GLU A 116 -8.44 -1.83 1.62
N LEU A 117 -7.97 -2.97 2.16
CA LEU A 117 -6.85 -3.06 3.10
C LEU A 117 -5.77 -3.98 2.55
N TRP A 118 -4.49 -3.63 2.76
CA TRP A 118 -3.36 -4.52 2.45
C TRP A 118 -2.12 -4.14 3.27
N LEU A 119 -1.14 -5.04 3.33
CA LEU A 119 0.19 -4.74 3.84
C LEU A 119 1.12 -4.24 2.74
N GLU A 120 1.84 -3.18 3.05
CA GLU A 120 3.02 -2.74 2.33
C GLU A 120 4.08 -3.84 2.39
N LYS A 121 4.59 -4.27 1.23
CA LYS A 121 5.39 -5.50 1.11
C LYS A 121 6.78 -5.39 1.71
N SER A 122 7.35 -4.19 1.82
CA SER A 122 8.71 -4.04 2.31
C SER A 122 8.76 -3.99 3.83
N LYS A 123 8.00 -3.08 4.46
CA LYS A 123 8.00 -2.84 5.91
C LYS A 123 6.85 -3.53 6.64
N GLY A 124 5.91 -4.15 5.92
CA GLY A 124 4.75 -4.80 6.53
C GLY A 124 3.73 -3.82 7.11
N GLY A 125 3.81 -2.52 6.79
CA GLY A 125 2.88 -1.52 7.33
C GLY A 125 1.49 -1.62 6.70
N VAL A 126 0.45 -1.32 7.48
CA VAL A 126 -0.95 -1.38 7.00
C VAL A 126 -1.27 -0.19 6.10
N CYS A 127 -1.86 -0.49 4.95
CA CYS A 127 -2.35 0.47 3.97
C CYS A 127 -3.87 0.31 3.82
N ILE A 128 -4.58 1.44 3.69
CA ILE A 128 -6.03 1.45 3.48
C ILE A 128 -6.37 2.42 2.34
N ALA A 129 -7.32 2.02 1.50
CA ALA A 129 -7.92 2.87 0.47
C ALA A 129 -9.43 2.98 0.66
N LEU A 130 -9.99 4.17 0.45
CA LEU A 130 -11.43 4.43 0.42
C LEU A 130 -11.80 5.03 -0.93
N SER A 131 -12.70 4.38 -1.66
CA SER A 131 -13.20 4.87 -2.95
C SER A 131 -14.01 6.15 -2.80
N SER A 132 -14.18 6.89 -3.89
CA SER A 132 -15.10 8.05 -3.95
C SER A 132 -16.54 7.68 -3.55
N LYS A 133 -16.95 6.42 -3.72
CA LYS A 133 -18.28 5.91 -3.30
C LYS A 133 -18.41 5.68 -1.79
N SER A 134 -17.29 5.66 -1.07
CA SER A 134 -17.26 5.63 0.39
C SER A 134 -17.28 7.04 1.01
N LEU A 135 -17.17 8.09 0.19
CA LEU A 135 -17.09 9.47 0.66
C LEU A 135 -18.45 10.16 0.54
N VAL A 136 -18.69 11.13 1.41
CA VAL A 136 -19.81 12.06 1.32
C VAL A 136 -19.36 13.25 0.48
N ILE A 137 -19.89 13.36 -0.74
CA ILE A 137 -19.53 14.40 -1.69
C ILE A 137 -20.75 15.31 -1.92
N THR A 138 -20.58 16.62 -1.75
CA THR A 138 -21.68 17.58 -1.91
C THR A 138 -22.27 17.52 -3.31
N GLY A 139 -23.57 17.21 -3.38
CA GLY A 139 -24.34 17.15 -4.62
C GLY A 139 -24.05 15.95 -5.52
N ILE A 140 -23.40 14.89 -5.03
CA ILE A 140 -22.99 13.71 -5.82
C ILE A 140 -24.11 13.03 -6.61
N ASP A 141 -25.34 13.06 -6.09
CA ASP A 141 -26.51 12.48 -6.74
C ASP A 141 -27.04 13.32 -7.91
N ASP A 142 -26.65 14.60 -8.00
CA ASP A 142 -27.07 15.49 -9.08
C ASP A 142 -26.15 15.34 -10.29
N ARG A 143 -26.70 14.73 -11.35
CA ARG A 143 -25.99 14.49 -12.62
C ARG A 143 -25.59 15.76 -13.36
N ARG A 144 -26.06 16.94 -12.96
CA ARG A 144 -25.60 18.23 -13.49
C ARG A 144 -24.24 18.62 -12.92
N TYR A 145 -23.94 18.17 -11.71
CA TYR A 145 -22.68 18.47 -11.03
C TYR A 145 -21.70 17.32 -11.17
N TRP A 146 -22.16 16.08 -11.04
CA TRP A 146 -21.28 14.92 -10.95
C TRP A 146 -21.60 13.84 -11.97
N SER A 147 -20.61 13.05 -12.32
CA SER A 147 -20.77 11.82 -13.09
C SER A 147 -19.83 10.74 -12.56
N HIS A 148 -20.30 9.50 -12.50
CA HIS A 148 -19.43 8.37 -12.20
C HIS A 148 -18.78 7.88 -13.49
N MET A 149 -17.46 7.83 -13.50
CA MET A 149 -16.69 7.40 -14.67
C MET A 149 -16.00 6.07 -14.38
N PRO A 150 -16.25 5.02 -15.19
CA PRO A 150 -15.47 3.79 -15.10
C PRO A 150 -14.05 4.05 -15.60
N THR A 151 -13.05 3.50 -14.93
CA THR A 151 -11.65 3.64 -15.32
C THR A 151 -10.80 2.51 -14.77
N THR A 152 -9.85 2.01 -15.54
CA THR A 152 -8.86 1.02 -15.08
C THR A 152 -7.71 1.66 -14.32
N GLU A 153 -7.64 2.99 -14.26
CA GLU A 153 -6.61 3.74 -13.53
C GLU A 153 -6.93 3.90 -12.02
N SER A 154 -8.10 3.45 -11.60
CA SER A 154 -8.57 3.41 -10.21
C SER A 154 -8.57 1.98 -9.70
N ARG A 155 -8.20 1.80 -8.43
CA ARG A 155 -8.32 0.50 -7.72
C ARG A 155 -9.77 0.02 -7.66
N PHE A 156 -10.71 0.95 -7.60
CA PHE A 156 -12.14 0.70 -7.47
C PHE A 156 -12.88 0.69 -8.81
N HIS A 157 -12.13 0.74 -9.92
CA HIS A 157 -12.63 0.72 -11.29
C HIS A 157 -13.60 1.87 -11.65
N SER A 158 -13.70 2.89 -10.78
CA SER A 158 -14.68 3.97 -10.88
C SER A 158 -14.21 5.18 -10.09
N VAL A 159 -14.40 6.37 -10.67
CA VAL A 159 -14.11 7.66 -10.03
C VAL A 159 -15.31 8.59 -10.09
N ALA A 160 -15.36 9.62 -9.24
CA ALA A 160 -16.35 10.69 -9.31
C ALA A 160 -15.76 11.87 -10.09
N TYR A 161 -16.39 12.25 -11.20
CA TYR A 161 -15.98 13.37 -12.04
C TYR A 161 -16.91 14.56 -11.86
N LEU A 162 -16.32 15.70 -11.50
CA LEU A 162 -16.99 16.98 -11.29
C LEU A 162 -17.10 17.73 -12.62
N GLN A 163 -18.33 17.91 -13.09
CA GLN A 163 -18.63 18.75 -14.26
C GLN A 163 -18.53 20.24 -13.88
N GLN A 164 -19.30 20.65 -12.87
CA GLN A 164 -19.31 22.03 -12.37
C GLN A 164 -19.94 22.11 -10.98
N ILE A 165 -19.41 22.92 -10.07
CA ILE A 165 -20.04 23.26 -8.78
C ILE A 165 -19.54 24.62 -8.24
N TRP A 166 -20.33 25.24 -7.37
CA TRP A 166 -19.90 26.43 -6.60
C TRP A 166 -19.31 26.02 -5.25
N TRP A 167 -20.10 25.31 -4.45
CA TRP A 167 -19.71 24.79 -3.13
C TRP A 167 -19.08 23.40 -3.28
N PHE A 168 -17.76 23.31 -3.20
CA PHE A 168 -17.06 22.04 -3.29
C PHE A 168 -16.64 21.53 -1.91
N GLU A 169 -17.09 20.33 -1.56
CA GLU A 169 -16.73 19.65 -0.32
C GLU A 169 -16.85 18.13 -0.47
N VAL A 170 -15.83 17.43 0.03
CA VAL A 170 -15.75 15.97 0.11
C VAL A 170 -15.33 15.63 1.53
N VAL A 171 -16.08 14.76 2.19
CA VAL A 171 -15.85 14.33 3.58
C VAL A 171 -15.78 12.82 3.62
N GLY A 172 -14.86 12.29 4.44
CA GLY A 172 -14.80 10.88 4.74
C GLY A 172 -14.56 10.63 6.22
N GLU A 173 -15.02 9.46 6.67
CA GLU A 173 -14.76 8.94 8.01
C GLU A 173 -14.26 7.50 7.89
N LEU A 174 -13.33 7.12 8.76
CA LEU A 174 -12.84 5.76 8.91
C LEU A 174 -12.62 5.48 10.39
N GLU A 175 -13.09 4.33 10.86
CA GLU A 175 -12.78 3.82 12.20
C GLU A 175 -12.06 2.49 12.03
N PHE A 176 -10.84 2.39 12.58
CA PHE A 176 -9.98 1.23 12.37
C PHE A 176 -8.92 1.09 13.48
N CYS A 177 -8.55 -0.16 13.83
CA CYS A 177 -7.46 -0.44 14.77
C CYS A 177 -6.13 -0.51 14.00
N PHE A 178 -5.45 0.64 13.87
CA PHE A 178 -4.15 0.71 13.20
C PHE A 178 -3.05 0.07 14.06
N PRO A 179 -2.09 -0.66 13.45
CA PRO A 179 -0.86 -0.99 14.15
C PRO A 179 -0.13 0.28 14.59
N ALA A 180 0.61 0.20 15.70
CA ALA A 180 1.33 1.35 16.23
C ALA A 180 2.30 1.94 15.18
N GLY A 181 2.29 3.25 15.03
CA GLY A 181 3.11 3.93 14.03
C GLY A 181 2.55 5.28 13.58
N THR A 182 3.29 5.94 12.70
CA THR A 182 2.84 7.19 12.07
C THR A 182 2.32 6.90 10.67
N TYR A 183 1.16 7.46 10.35
CA TYR A 183 0.50 7.30 9.06
C TYR A 183 0.29 8.66 8.41
N SER A 184 0.21 8.67 7.09
CA SER A 184 -0.07 9.83 6.26
C SER A 184 -1.33 9.58 5.44
N LEU A 185 -2.21 10.57 5.38
CA LEU A 185 -3.46 10.52 4.62
C LEU A 185 -3.35 11.38 3.37
N TYR A 186 -3.85 10.85 2.24
CA TYR A 186 -3.81 11.49 0.94
C TYR A 186 -5.17 11.43 0.22
N PHE A 187 -5.54 12.48 -0.48
CA PHE A 187 -6.54 12.39 -1.55
C PHE A 187 -5.83 12.12 -2.88
N ARG A 188 -6.28 11.09 -3.60
CA ARG A 188 -5.86 10.82 -4.97
C ARG A 188 -6.80 11.53 -5.94
N LEU A 189 -6.28 12.58 -6.56
CA LEU A 189 -7.05 13.47 -7.45
C LEU A 189 -6.40 13.55 -8.83
N HIS A 190 -7.22 13.89 -9.83
CA HIS A 190 -6.73 14.17 -11.17
C HIS A 190 -7.51 15.32 -11.78
N LEU A 191 -6.78 16.32 -12.28
CA LEU A 191 -7.38 17.46 -12.94
C LEU A 191 -7.48 17.21 -14.45
N GLY A 192 -8.71 17.27 -14.97
CA GLY A 192 -9.07 16.91 -16.33
C GLY A 192 -9.75 15.56 -16.45
N LYS A 193 -10.28 15.27 -17.64
CA LYS A 193 -11.02 14.05 -17.94
C LYS A 193 -10.10 13.04 -18.62
N ALA A 194 -9.69 12.01 -17.87
CA ALA A 194 -8.93 10.90 -18.42
C ALA A 194 -9.80 10.03 -19.35
N SER A 195 -9.26 9.65 -20.50
CA SER A 195 -9.89 8.76 -21.47
C SER A 195 -8.85 7.95 -22.21
N THR A 196 -9.25 6.82 -22.79
CA THR A 196 -8.40 6.02 -23.67
C THR A 196 -8.86 6.20 -25.10
N ARG A 197 -7.94 6.59 -26.00
CA ARG A 197 -8.21 6.73 -27.43
C ARG A 197 -7.14 5.97 -28.21
N PHE A 198 -7.55 5.00 -29.03
CA PHE A 198 -6.65 4.12 -29.78
C PHE A 198 -5.57 3.45 -28.90
N GLY A 199 -5.95 3.00 -27.70
CA GLY A 199 -5.04 2.36 -26.74
C GLY A 199 -4.05 3.31 -26.05
N ARG A 200 -4.12 4.63 -26.31
CA ARG A 200 -3.30 5.65 -25.64
C ARG A 200 -4.12 6.40 -24.61
N ARG A 201 -3.49 6.71 -23.47
CA ARG A 201 -4.07 7.57 -22.44
C ARG A 201 -4.09 9.02 -22.94
N VAL A 202 -5.25 9.65 -22.88
CA VAL A 202 -5.47 11.05 -23.27
C VAL A 202 -6.22 11.76 -22.15
N CYS A 203 -5.83 13.00 -21.83
CA CYS A 203 -6.55 13.85 -20.89
C CYS A 203 -7.17 15.03 -21.65
N SER A 204 -8.49 15.24 -21.48
CA SER A 204 -9.13 16.49 -21.90
C SER A 204 -9.13 17.50 -20.76
N SER A 205 -8.64 18.71 -21.05
CA SER A 205 -8.59 19.84 -20.12
C SER A 205 -9.74 20.84 -20.31
N GLU A 206 -10.64 20.63 -21.28
CA GLU A 206 -11.66 21.62 -21.68
C GLU A 206 -12.60 22.06 -20.55
N GLN A 207 -12.89 21.16 -19.60
CA GLN A 207 -13.81 21.43 -18.49
C GLN A 207 -13.10 21.89 -17.20
N ILE A 208 -11.76 22.01 -17.22
CA ILE A 208 -10.99 22.47 -16.05
C ILE A 208 -11.16 23.97 -15.89
N HIS A 209 -11.68 24.40 -14.73
CA HIS A 209 -11.79 25.82 -14.39
C HIS A 209 -11.90 26.02 -12.87
N GLY A 210 -11.49 27.21 -12.39
CA GLY A 210 -11.77 27.71 -11.05
C GLY A 210 -10.83 27.27 -9.92
N TRP A 211 -10.09 26.18 -10.09
CA TRP A 211 -9.18 25.64 -9.07
C TRP A 211 -7.92 26.47 -8.81
N ASP A 212 -7.58 27.35 -9.75
CA ASP A 212 -6.44 28.28 -9.69
C ASP A 212 -6.76 29.56 -8.89
N LYS A 213 -8.05 29.84 -8.62
CA LYS A 213 -8.49 31.09 -7.97
C LYS A 213 -8.26 31.13 -6.47
N LYS A 214 -8.40 29.98 -5.80
CA LYS A 214 -8.17 29.83 -4.35
C LYS A 214 -7.64 28.43 -4.05
N PRO A 215 -6.81 28.27 -3.01
CA PRO A 215 -6.32 26.96 -2.64
C PRO A 215 -7.45 26.10 -2.07
N VAL A 216 -7.36 24.80 -2.32
CA VAL A 216 -8.21 23.80 -1.70
C VAL A 216 -7.68 23.53 -0.30
N ARG A 217 -8.59 23.43 0.67
CA ARG A 217 -8.29 23.11 2.06
C ARG A 217 -8.48 21.62 2.30
N PHE A 218 -7.49 21.01 2.95
CA PHE A 218 -7.56 19.66 3.44
C PHE A 218 -7.52 19.69 4.97
N GLN A 219 -8.32 18.84 5.60
CA GLN A 219 -8.35 18.71 7.06
C GLN A 219 -8.36 17.24 7.45
N LEU A 220 -7.75 16.94 8.58
CA LEU A 220 -7.77 15.64 9.24
C LEU A 220 -7.95 15.88 10.73
N SER A 221 -8.84 15.12 11.37
CA SER A 221 -8.97 15.03 12.81
C SER A 221 -9.14 13.58 13.25
N THR A 222 -8.69 13.29 14.47
CA THR A 222 -8.76 11.96 15.08
C THR A 222 -9.55 12.00 16.39
N SER A 223 -10.09 10.86 16.82
CA SER A 223 -10.85 10.75 18.08
C SER A 223 -10.03 11.05 19.35
N ASP A 224 -8.71 10.91 19.29
CA ASP A 224 -7.77 11.22 20.37
C ASP A 224 -7.25 12.68 20.33
N GLY A 225 -7.82 13.51 19.45
CA GLY A 225 -7.61 14.96 19.45
C GLY A 225 -6.47 15.47 18.55
N GLN A 226 -5.85 14.61 17.74
CA GLN A 226 -4.89 15.06 16.72
C GLN A 226 -5.63 15.79 15.59
N HIS A 227 -4.99 16.81 15.04
CA HIS A 227 -5.55 17.60 13.95
C HIS A 227 -4.45 18.07 13.00
N ALA A 228 -4.74 18.03 11.70
CA ALA A 228 -3.89 18.58 10.65
C ALA A 228 -4.72 19.39 9.67
N LEU A 229 -4.14 20.48 9.18
CA LEU A 229 -4.72 21.34 8.16
C LEU A 229 -3.64 21.70 7.15
N SER A 230 -3.96 21.52 5.88
CA SER A 230 -3.07 21.86 4.77
C SER A 230 -3.87 22.51 3.65
N GLN A 231 -3.19 23.30 2.82
CA GLN A 231 -3.79 23.99 1.69
C GLN A 231 -2.84 23.96 0.49
N CYS A 232 -3.37 23.74 -0.70
CA CYS A 232 -2.62 23.86 -1.94
C CYS A 232 -3.55 24.14 -3.13
N TYR A 233 -2.98 24.59 -4.24
CA TYR A 233 -3.69 24.75 -5.49
C TYR A 233 -3.75 23.41 -6.26
N LEU A 234 -4.81 23.22 -7.05
CA LEU A 234 -4.87 22.12 -8.01
C LEU A 234 -4.55 22.70 -9.39
N ASP A 235 -3.28 22.66 -9.78
CA ASP A 235 -2.72 23.35 -10.95
C ASP A 235 -2.07 22.41 -11.99
N GLU A 236 -1.95 21.13 -11.67
CA GLU A 236 -1.34 20.12 -12.55
C GLU A 236 -2.39 19.25 -13.27
N PRO A 237 -2.77 19.58 -14.51
CA PRO A 237 -3.68 18.77 -15.31
C PRO A 237 -3.02 17.50 -15.88
N GLY A 238 -3.81 16.44 -16.02
CA GLY A 238 -3.44 15.26 -16.79
C GLY A 238 -2.65 14.18 -16.06
N SER A 239 -2.37 14.35 -14.77
CA SER A 239 -1.75 13.31 -13.93
C SER A 239 -2.58 13.00 -12.69
N TRP A 240 -2.51 11.76 -12.23
CA TRP A 240 -2.99 11.39 -10.89
C TRP A 240 -1.95 11.82 -9.86
N ILE A 241 -2.42 12.50 -8.82
CA ILE A 241 -1.57 13.10 -7.80
C ILE A 241 -2.12 12.74 -6.43
N LEU A 242 -1.22 12.39 -5.53
CA LEU A 242 -1.51 12.22 -4.11
C LEU A 242 -1.32 13.55 -3.38
N TYR A 243 -2.42 14.18 -3.04
CA TYR A 243 -2.44 15.41 -2.24
C TYR A 243 -2.42 15.05 -0.76
N HIS A 244 -1.32 15.40 -0.09
CA HIS A 244 -1.14 15.13 1.34
C HIS A 244 -2.09 15.99 2.19
N VAL A 245 -2.87 15.33 3.03
CA VAL A 245 -3.78 15.99 3.97
C VAL A 245 -3.07 16.31 5.27
N GLY A 246 -2.40 15.31 5.84
CA GLY A 246 -1.76 15.38 7.13
C GLY A 246 -1.29 14.02 7.61
N ASP A 247 -0.55 14.05 8.73
CA ASP A 247 -0.06 12.86 9.40
C ASP A 247 -0.81 12.67 10.73
N PHE A 248 -0.94 11.42 11.16
CA PHE A 248 -1.43 11.07 12.50
C PHE A 248 -0.64 9.90 13.07
N VAL A 249 -0.64 9.79 14.39
CA VAL A 249 0.04 8.72 15.13
C VAL A 249 -1.00 7.75 15.69
N ALA A 250 -0.84 6.46 15.39
CA ALA A 250 -1.54 5.40 16.10
C ALA A 250 -0.66 4.94 17.26
N SER A 251 -1.08 5.22 18.49
CA SER A 251 -0.30 4.95 19.70
C SER A 251 -0.50 3.54 20.26
N THR A 252 -1.68 2.95 20.04
CA THR A 252 -2.05 1.64 20.57
C THR A 252 -2.68 0.78 19.47
N THR A 253 -2.44 -0.53 19.55
CA THR A 253 -2.90 -1.52 18.58
C THR A 253 -4.31 -2.06 18.87
N GLU A 254 -4.82 -1.82 20.08
CA GLU A 254 -6.03 -2.44 20.61
C GLU A 254 -7.28 -1.55 20.50
N GLN A 255 -7.10 -0.23 20.37
CA GLN A 255 -8.21 0.71 20.33
C GLN A 255 -8.42 1.25 18.91
N PRO A 256 -9.67 1.27 18.41
CA PRO A 256 -9.96 1.86 17.13
C PRO A 256 -9.75 3.37 17.18
N ILE A 257 -9.13 3.91 16.14
CA ILE A 257 -9.02 5.36 15.95
C ILE A 257 -10.06 5.77 14.92
N LYS A 258 -10.91 6.73 15.30
CA LYS A 258 -11.85 7.34 14.37
C LYS A 258 -11.19 8.54 13.69
N LEU A 259 -10.98 8.43 12.40
CA LEU A 259 -10.49 9.47 11.52
C LEU A 259 -11.68 10.19 10.87
N LYS A 260 -11.61 11.52 10.82
CA LYS A 260 -12.45 12.35 9.97
C LYS A 260 -11.54 13.21 9.11
N PHE A 261 -11.83 13.29 7.83
CA PHE A 261 -11.02 14.07 6.91
C PHE A 261 -11.89 14.72 5.84
N SER A 262 -11.41 15.84 5.32
CA SER A 262 -12.14 16.59 4.30
C SER A 262 -11.21 17.24 3.29
N LEU A 263 -11.77 17.49 2.12
CA LEU A 263 -11.24 18.24 1.00
C LEU A 263 -12.31 19.26 0.61
N ALA A 264 -12.02 20.55 0.75
CA ALA A 264 -13.03 21.59 0.59
C ALA A 264 -12.51 22.88 -0.05
N GLN A 265 -13.32 23.45 -0.92
CA GLN A 265 -13.17 24.82 -1.42
C GLN A 265 -14.57 25.45 -1.46
N ILE A 266 -15.02 25.85 -0.27
CA ILE A 266 -16.34 26.45 -0.03
C ILE A 266 -16.24 27.93 -0.37
N ASP A 267 -16.39 28.24 -1.65
CA ASP A 267 -16.34 29.61 -2.16
C ASP A 267 -17.35 29.79 -3.29
N CYS A 268 -18.28 30.73 -3.11
CA CYS A 268 -19.32 31.07 -4.08
C CYS A 268 -18.91 32.20 -5.05
N THR A 269 -17.65 32.63 -5.08
CA THR A 269 -17.20 33.66 -6.03
C THR A 269 -16.93 33.13 -7.45
N HIS A 270 -16.77 31.83 -7.62
CA HIS A 270 -16.51 31.19 -8.91
C HIS A 270 -16.93 29.72 -8.94
N THR A 271 -17.31 29.25 -10.13
CA THR A 271 -17.53 27.83 -10.41
C THR A 271 -16.21 27.09 -10.54
N LYS A 272 -16.26 25.79 -10.23
CA LYS A 272 -15.14 24.85 -10.30
C LYS A 272 -15.58 23.62 -11.08
N GLY A 273 -14.72 23.07 -11.92
CA GLY A 273 -15.06 21.90 -12.74
C GLY A 273 -13.83 21.15 -13.24
N GLY A 274 -14.07 19.97 -13.81
CA GLY A 274 -13.03 19.14 -14.40
C GLY A 274 -12.16 18.39 -13.40
N LEU A 275 -12.64 18.10 -12.18
CA LEU A 275 -11.89 17.35 -11.17
C LEU A 275 -12.36 15.89 -11.09
N CYS A 276 -11.44 14.94 -11.16
CA CYS A 276 -11.68 13.54 -10.80
C CYS A 276 -11.27 13.30 -9.34
N VAL A 277 -12.20 12.79 -8.54
CA VAL A 277 -11.95 12.26 -7.19
C VAL A 277 -11.96 10.73 -7.28
N ASP A 278 -10.80 10.11 -7.03
CA ASP A 278 -10.69 8.64 -7.07
C ASP A 278 -10.86 8.02 -5.69
N SER A 279 -9.92 8.28 -4.80
CA SER A 279 -9.88 7.63 -3.49
C SER A 279 -9.13 8.45 -2.46
N VAL A 280 -9.36 8.12 -1.19
CA VAL A 280 -8.47 8.49 -0.09
C VAL A 280 -7.56 7.31 0.23
N LEU A 281 -6.28 7.59 0.45
CA LEU A 281 -5.26 6.60 0.77
C LEU A 281 -4.63 6.92 2.11
N ILE A 282 -4.45 5.89 2.93
CA ILE A 282 -3.75 5.96 4.21
C ILE A 282 -2.57 5.02 4.11
N TYR A 283 -1.38 5.58 4.31
CA TYR A 283 -0.12 4.86 4.19
C TYR A 283 0.73 5.03 5.45
N PRO A 284 1.59 4.03 5.78
CA PRO A 284 2.66 4.25 6.73
C PRO A 284 3.52 5.43 6.28
N LYS A 285 3.87 6.33 7.19
CA LYS A 285 4.64 7.54 6.87
C LYS A 285 5.98 7.16 6.23
N GLY A 286 6.31 7.84 5.14
CA GLY A 286 7.53 7.58 4.36
C GLY A 286 7.37 6.50 3.28
N PHE A 287 6.19 5.92 3.12
CA PHE A 287 5.86 5.13 1.93
C PHE A 287 5.48 6.04 0.76
N GLN A 288 6.06 5.81 -0.42
CA GLN A 288 5.73 6.57 -1.64
C GLN A 288 5.57 5.62 -2.83
N GLN A 289 4.40 5.64 -3.46
CA GLN A 289 4.08 4.82 -4.65
C GLN A 289 3.79 5.68 -5.90
N GLU A 290 3.36 6.94 -5.73
CA GLU A 290 2.98 7.86 -6.81
C GLU A 290 3.56 9.26 -6.55
N LYS A 291 3.38 10.20 -7.49
CA LYS A 291 3.77 11.61 -7.31
C LYS A 291 2.97 12.21 -6.14
N VAL A 292 3.68 12.69 -5.13
CA VAL A 292 3.10 13.32 -3.93
C VAL A 292 3.31 14.82 -3.99
N ILE A 293 2.24 15.59 -3.73
CA ILE A 293 2.33 17.03 -3.48
C ILE A 293 2.09 17.28 -2.00
N SER A 294 3.07 17.90 -1.33
CA SER A 294 2.92 18.48 0.01
C SER A 294 2.67 19.98 -0.09
N SER A 295 1.96 20.56 0.87
CA SER A 295 1.80 22.03 0.95
C SER A 295 3.14 22.75 0.81
N GLN A 296 3.16 23.78 -0.04
CA GLN A 296 4.22 24.79 -0.03
C GLN A 296 4.06 25.59 1.27
N LYS A 297 5.13 25.65 2.07
CA LYS A 297 5.20 26.50 3.26
C LYS A 297 5.19 27.97 2.89
#